data_AF-A0A0N4YHC1-F1
#
_entry.id   AF-A0A0N4YHC1-F1
#
_cell.length_a   1.000
_cell.length_b   1.000
_cell.length_c   1.000
_cell.angle_alpha   90.00
_cell.angle_beta   90.00
_cell.angle_gamma   90.00
#
_symmetry.space_group_name_H-M   'P 1'
#
loop_
_entity.id
_entity.type
_entity.pdbx_description
1 polymer ?
#
loop_
_entity_poly.entity_id
_entity_poly.type
_entity_poly.pdbx_seq_one_letter_code
_entity_poly.pdbx_strand_id
1 'polypeptide(L)'
;MPQCEHLSTVRTILKGCCDTRPPIKYVLDVTIAYPNGIPLSLATLGFGTREKCDIAVHYKIFNADEVPFDDDDKLRDWMYAVYKEKDEMLARYYETGEFVHGQQGKRVVFSWAKIIGQYVFWFASFYVQYQVFTFF
;
A
#
# COMPACT_ATOMS: atom_id res chain seq x y z
N MET A 1 15.67 -6.59 -19.21
CA MET A 1 15.43 -7.99 -18.81
C MET A 1 14.68 -8.13 -17.48
N PRO A 2 14.96 -7.39 -16.38
CA PRO A 2 14.20 -7.56 -15.12
C PRO A 2 12.73 -7.07 -15.19
N GLN A 3 12.42 -6.11 -16.07
CA GLN A 3 11.07 -5.53 -16.19
C GLN A 3 10.02 -6.49 -16.78
N CYS A 4 10.43 -7.39 -17.70
CA CYS A 4 9.52 -8.35 -18.33
C CYS A 4 9.08 -9.46 -17.38
N GLU A 5 9.93 -9.80 -16.41
CA GLU A 5 9.64 -10.81 -15.38
C GLU A 5 8.60 -10.31 -14.36
N HIS A 6 8.62 -9.00 -14.08
CA HIS A 6 7.62 -8.38 -13.22
C HIS A 6 6.25 -8.33 -13.90
N LEU A 7 6.21 -8.01 -15.20
CA LEU A 7 4.99 -8.04 -16.03
C LEU A 7 4.38 -9.44 -16.13
N SER A 8 5.20 -10.48 -16.37
CA SER A 8 4.71 -11.87 -16.44
C SER A 8 4.18 -12.36 -15.09
N THR A 9 4.79 -11.93 -13.98
CA THR A 9 4.32 -12.23 -12.62
C THR A 9 2.97 -11.56 -12.33
N VAL A 10 2.82 -10.27 -12.64
CA VAL A 10 1.54 -9.55 -12.49
C VAL A 10 0.45 -10.22 -13.33
N ARG A 11 0.75 -10.56 -14.58
CA ARG A 11 -0.18 -11.28 -15.46
C ARG A 11 -0.59 -12.64 -14.88
N THR A 12 0.36 -13.39 -14.31
CA THR A 12 0.10 -14.72 -13.72
C THR A 12 -0.77 -14.61 -12.46
N ILE A 13 -0.51 -13.63 -11.60
CA ILE A 13 -1.32 -13.39 -10.39
C ILE A 13 -2.75 -12.98 -10.77
N LEU A 14 -2.90 -12.12 -11.77
CA LEU A 14 -4.21 -11.65 -12.23
C LEU A 14 -4.98 -12.75 -12.97
N LYS A 15 -4.33 -13.52 -13.85
CA LYS A 15 -4.96 -14.65 -14.54
C LYS A 15 -5.32 -15.80 -13.59
N GLY A 16 -4.44 -16.13 -12.63
CA GLY A 16 -4.71 -17.16 -11.63
C GLY A 16 -5.90 -16.84 -10.72
N CYS A 17 -6.21 -15.55 -10.52
CA CYS A 17 -7.42 -15.13 -9.79
C CYS A 17 -8.70 -15.28 -10.61
N CYS A 18 -8.65 -15.30 -11.95
CA CYS A 18 -9.83 -15.38 -12.81
C CYS A 18 -10.36 -16.81 -12.98
N ASP A 19 -9.54 -17.85 -12.81
CA ASP A 19 -9.96 -19.25 -13.02
C ASP A 19 -10.77 -19.85 -11.84
N THR A 20 -10.75 -19.21 -10.66
CA THR A 20 -11.42 -19.74 -9.45
C THR A 20 -12.34 -18.74 -8.74
N ARG A 21 -12.48 -17.51 -9.23
CA ARG A 21 -13.27 -16.44 -8.60
C ARG A 21 -14.14 -15.71 -9.64
N PRO A 22 -15.23 -15.02 -9.24
CA PRO A 22 -15.96 -14.15 -10.16
C PRO A 22 -15.01 -13.17 -10.85
N PRO A 23 -15.28 -12.82 -12.13
CA PRO A 23 -14.38 -11.99 -12.94
C PRO A 23 -14.06 -10.69 -12.20
N ILE A 24 -12.77 -10.32 -12.21
CA ILE A 24 -12.28 -9.08 -11.59
C ILE A 24 -13.00 -7.93 -12.29
N LYS A 25 -13.80 -7.16 -11.55
CA LYS A 25 -14.55 -6.01 -12.11
C LYS A 25 -13.80 -4.69 -12.00
N TYR A 26 -12.99 -4.56 -10.94
CA TYR A 26 -12.33 -3.31 -10.60
C TYR A 26 -10.87 -3.57 -10.22
N VAL A 27 -9.97 -2.75 -10.76
CA VAL A 27 -8.58 -2.66 -10.36
C VAL A 27 -8.43 -1.44 -9.46
N LEU A 28 -8.06 -1.66 -8.19
CA LEU A 28 -7.79 -0.59 -7.25
C LEU A 28 -6.31 -0.23 -7.32
N ASP A 29 -6.02 0.96 -7.80
CA ASP A 29 -4.71 1.57 -7.76
C ASP A 29 -4.55 2.41 -6.48
N VAL A 30 -3.51 2.11 -5.72
CA VAL A 30 -3.21 2.79 -4.45
C VAL A 30 -1.85 3.45 -4.56
N THR A 31 -1.82 4.77 -4.55
CA THR A 31 -0.59 5.57 -4.55
C THR A 31 -0.37 6.14 -3.16
N ILE A 32 0.78 5.81 -2.56
CA ILE A 32 1.13 6.22 -1.20
C ILE A 32 2.29 7.22 -1.29
N ALA A 33 2.08 8.43 -0.80
CA ALA A 33 3.14 9.42 -0.66
C ALA A 33 3.73 9.36 0.76
N TYR A 34 5.03 9.12 0.82
CA TYR A 34 5.80 9.14 2.07
C TYR A 34 6.43 10.51 2.27
N PRO A 35 6.48 11.04 3.50
CA PRO A 35 7.20 12.27 3.77
C PRO A 35 8.68 12.14 3.34
N ASN A 36 9.18 13.12 2.60
CA ASN A 36 10.53 13.17 2.01
C ASN A 36 10.87 12.04 1.02
N GLY A 37 9.87 11.29 0.53
CA GLY A 37 10.10 10.15 -0.37
C GLY A 37 10.80 8.96 0.28
N ILE A 38 10.92 8.93 1.61
CA ILE A 38 11.62 7.87 2.34
C ILE A 38 10.60 6.80 2.76
N PRO A 39 10.61 5.61 2.12
CA PRO A 39 9.69 4.54 2.46
C PRO A 39 9.91 4.07 3.90
N LEU A 40 8.85 3.51 4.49
CA LEU A 40 8.92 2.98 5.83
C LEU A 40 9.79 1.71 5.85
N SER A 41 10.86 1.70 6.65
CA SER A 41 11.62 0.47 6.90
C SER A 41 10.77 -0.51 7.71
N LEU A 42 10.88 -1.81 7.40
CA LEU A 42 10.14 -2.86 8.10
C LEU A 42 10.48 -2.88 9.60
N ALA A 43 11.75 -2.60 9.95
CA ALA A 43 12.18 -2.46 11.33
C ALA A 43 11.48 -1.29 12.02
N THR A 44 11.38 -0.16 11.34
CA THR A 44 10.71 1.03 11.86
C THR A 44 9.20 0.82 12.04
N LEU A 45 8.55 0.04 11.16
CA LEU A 45 7.16 -0.36 11.32
C LEU A 45 6.97 -1.30 12.52
N GLY A 46 7.87 -2.27 12.71
CA GLY A 46 7.77 -3.28 13.77
C GLY A 46 8.11 -2.78 15.17
N PHE A 47 9.11 -1.90 15.29
CA PHE A 47 9.52 -1.31 16.57
C PHE A 47 8.76 -0.03 16.93
N GLY A 48 8.00 0.54 15.98
CA GLY A 48 7.22 1.76 16.22
C GLY A 48 8.05 2.99 16.57
N THR A 49 9.37 2.96 16.38
CA THR A 49 10.31 4.00 16.84
C THR A 49 10.35 5.26 15.96
N ARG A 50 9.42 5.46 15.03
CA ARG A 50 9.45 6.60 14.10
C ARG A 50 8.73 7.82 14.66
N GLU A 51 9.27 8.98 14.31
CA GLU A 51 8.60 10.27 14.44
C GLU A 51 7.30 10.34 13.61
N LYS A 52 6.41 11.27 13.98
CA LYS A 52 5.10 11.47 13.35
C LYS A 52 5.26 11.62 11.83
N CYS A 53 4.83 10.60 11.09
CA CYS A 53 4.88 10.60 9.63
C CYS A 53 3.49 10.87 9.08
N ASP A 54 3.33 11.99 8.39
CA ASP A 54 2.12 12.28 7.63
C ASP A 54 2.18 11.54 6.29
N ILE A 55 1.64 10.33 6.28
CA ILE A 55 1.49 9.54 5.06
C ILE A 55 0.16 9.92 4.43
N ALA A 56 0.19 10.18 3.12
CA ALA A 56 -1.01 10.47 2.36
C ALA A 56 -1.24 9.37 1.32
N VAL A 57 -2.50 8.94 1.17
CA VAL A 57 -2.89 7.85 0.28
C VAL A 57 -3.91 8.36 -0.73
N HIS A 58 -3.65 8.10 -2.01
CA HIS A 58 -4.55 8.35 -3.12
C HIS A 58 -5.08 7.02 -3.67
N TYR A 59 -6.40 6.94 -3.86
CA TYR A 59 -7.09 5.77 -4.38
C TYR A 59 -7.70 6.10 -5.73
N LYS A 60 -7.38 5.31 -6.76
CA LYS A 60 -7.96 5.40 -8.09
C LYS A 60 -8.50 4.04 -8.49
N ILE A 61 -9.75 3.99 -8.94
CA ILE A 61 -10.41 2.74 -9.34
C ILE A 61 -10.48 2.74 -10.87
N PHE A 62 -10.01 1.66 -11.49
CA PHE A 62 -10.15 1.41 -12.91
C PHE A 62 -11.12 0.23 -13.12
N ASN A 63 -11.93 0.29 -14.17
CA ASN A 63 -12.70 -0.89 -14.59
C ASN A 63 -11.75 -1.90 -15.21
N ALA A 64 -11.96 -3.19 -14.93
CA ALA A 64 -11.12 -4.23 -15.52
C ALA A 64 -11.21 -4.27 -17.06
N ASP A 65 -12.34 -3.87 -17.63
CA ASP A 65 -12.56 -3.79 -19.08
C ASP A 65 -11.68 -2.73 -19.77
N GLU A 66 -11.21 -1.72 -19.03
CA GLU A 66 -10.38 -0.63 -19.56
C GLU A 66 -8.89 -1.02 -19.63
N VAL A 67 -8.51 -2.12 -18.96
CA VAL A 67 -7.12 -2.55 -18.85
C VAL A 67 -6.85 -3.64 -19.89
N PRO A 68 -5.93 -3.42 -20.85
CA PRO A 68 -5.67 -4.38 -21.91
C PRO A 68 -4.84 -5.56 -21.39
N PHE A 69 -5.47 -6.53 -20.70
CA PHE A 69 -4.80 -7.72 -20.14
C PHE A 69 -4.39 -8.79 -21.17
N ASP A 70 -4.98 -8.72 -22.36
CA ASP A 70 -4.79 -9.73 -23.41
C ASP A 70 -3.47 -9.53 -24.17
N ASP A 71 -3.00 -8.28 -24.28
CA ASP A 71 -1.87 -7.85 -25.09
C ASP A 71 -0.77 -7.24 -24.21
N ASP A 72 0.39 -7.91 -24.14
CA ASP A 72 1.48 -7.54 -23.24
C ASP A 72 2.10 -6.18 -23.61
N ASP A 73 2.12 -5.81 -24.90
CA ASP A 73 2.67 -4.53 -25.35
C ASP A 73 1.75 -3.38 -24.97
N LYS A 74 0.43 -3.54 -25.17
CA LYS A 74 -0.56 -2.54 -24.77
C LYS A 74 -0.70 -2.41 -23.26
N LEU A 75 -0.59 -3.52 -22.53
CA LEU A 75 -0.57 -3.51 -21.06
C LEU A 75 0.61 -2.71 -20.53
N ARG A 76 1.79 -2.94 -21.12
CA ARG A 76 3.01 -2.22 -20.75
C ARG A 76 2.85 -0.72 -21.01
N ASP A 77 2.38 -0.34 -22.20
CA ASP A 77 2.23 1.07 -22.58
C ASP A 77 1.19 1.78 -21.71
N TRP A 78 0.07 1.11 -21.40
CA TRP A 78 -0.92 1.60 -20.42
C TRP A 78 -0.31 1.79 -19.04
N MET A 79 0.44 0.79 -18.56
CA MET A 79 1.06 0.84 -17.24
C MET A 79 2.11 1.96 -17.15
N TYR A 80 2.87 2.22 -18.21
CA TYR A 80 3.80 3.36 -18.29
C TYR A 80 3.06 4.70 -18.25
N ALA A 81 1.93 4.83 -18.94
CA ALA A 81 1.12 6.04 -18.88
C ALA A 81 0.62 6.31 -17.46
N VAL A 82 0.14 5.27 -16.76
CA VAL A 82 -0.29 5.35 -15.36
C VAL A 82 0.88 5.72 -14.43
N TYR A 83 2.07 5.14 -14.64
CA TYR A 83 3.26 5.50 -13.85
C TYR A 83 3.66 6.96 -14.03
N LYS A 84 3.64 7.47 -15.27
CA LYS A 84 3.94 8.87 -15.54
C LYS A 84 2.97 9.82 -14.82
N GLU A 85 1.67 9.52 -14.85
CA GLU A 85 0.65 10.29 -14.13
C GLU A 85 0.91 10.31 -12.61
N LYS A 86 1.32 9.16 -12.04
CA LYS A 86 1.67 9.05 -10.62
C LYS A 86 2.90 9.87 -10.25
N ASP A 87 3.95 9.83 -11.07
CA ASP A 87 5.18 10.60 -10.81
C ASP A 87 4.89 12.11 -10.82
N GLU A 88 4.10 12.59 -11.78
CA GLU A 88 3.64 13.99 -11.85
C GLU A 88 2.75 14.37 -10.67
N MET A 89 1.91 13.45 -10.18
CA MET A 89 1.08 13.65 -9.00
C MET A 89 1.93 13.73 -7.72
N LEU A 90 2.90 12.84 -7.57
CA LEU A 90 3.81 12.81 -6.42
C LEU A 90 4.71 14.05 -6.40
N ALA A 91 5.22 14.49 -7.55
CA ALA A 91 5.99 15.73 -7.66
C ALA A 91 5.19 16.93 -7.16
N ARG A 92 3.94 17.09 -7.62
CA ARG A 92 3.02 18.13 -7.14
C ARG A 92 2.72 18.01 -5.65
N TYR A 93 2.53 16.80 -5.13
CA TYR A 93 2.31 16.58 -3.70
C TYR A 93 3.52 17.01 -2.86
N TYR A 94 4.75 16.76 -3.32
CA TYR A 94 5.96 17.20 -2.61
C TYR A 94 6.18 18.72 -2.68
N GLU A 95 5.70 19.39 -3.73
CA GLU A 95 5.78 20.85 -3.87
C GLU A 95 4.68 21.59 -3.09
N THR A 96 3.44 21.10 -3.17
CA THR A 96 2.24 21.82 -2.68
C THR A 96 1.64 21.23 -1.41
N GLY A 97 1.97 19.98 -1.06
CA GLY A 97 1.41 19.27 0.09
C GLY A 97 0.00 18.71 -0.11
N GLU A 98 -0.56 18.80 -1.32
CA GLU A 98 -1.90 18.31 -1.66
C GLU A 98 -1.86 17.42 -2.92
N PHE A 99 -2.69 16.36 -2.95
CA PHE A 99 -2.81 15.47 -4.11
C PHE A 99 -3.74 16.03 -5.19
N VAL A 100 -4.85 16.63 -4.76
CA VAL A 100 -5.88 17.23 -5.61
C VAL A 100 -6.31 18.53 -4.95
N HIS A 101 -6.37 19.63 -5.71
CA HIS A 101 -6.83 20.92 -5.19
C HIS A 101 -8.20 20.78 -4.50
N GLY A 102 -8.24 21.01 -3.19
CA GLY A 102 -9.46 20.96 -2.39
C GLY A 102 -9.82 19.59 -1.80
N GLN A 103 -9.05 18.53 -2.04
CA GLN A 103 -9.17 17.26 -1.30
C GLN A 103 -7.89 17.01 -0.50
N GLN A 104 -7.97 17.26 0.81
CA GLN A 104 -6.88 16.90 1.70
C GLN A 104 -6.74 15.38 1.75
N GLY A 105 -5.56 14.88 1.38
CA GLY A 105 -5.22 13.48 1.55
C GLY A 105 -5.43 13.05 2.99
N LYS A 106 -6.00 11.86 3.20
CA LYS A 106 -6.23 11.33 4.55
C LYS A 106 -4.87 11.06 5.20
N ARG A 107 -4.39 11.99 6.03
CA ARG A 107 -3.14 11.85 6.78
C ARG A 107 -3.31 10.75 7.81
N VAL A 108 -2.56 9.66 7.64
CA VAL A 108 -2.54 8.57 8.61
C VAL A 108 -1.49 8.89 9.66
N VAL A 109 -1.94 9.42 10.81
CA VAL A 109 -1.07 9.69 11.96
C VAL A 109 -1.00 8.47 12.86
N PHE A 110 0.23 8.01 13.15
CA PHE A 110 0.46 6.99 14.16
C PHE A 110 0.45 7.62 15.55
N SER A 111 -0.51 7.21 16.39
CA SER A 111 -0.60 7.66 17.77
C SER A 111 0.11 6.68 18.70
N TRP A 112 1.10 7.16 19.44
CA TRP A 112 1.84 6.39 20.44
C TRP A 112 0.93 5.71 21.47
N ALA A 113 -0.20 6.31 21.82
CA ALA A 113 -1.17 5.70 22.74
C ALA A 113 -1.76 4.39 22.19
N LYS A 114 -2.03 4.32 20.88
CA LYS A 114 -2.50 3.08 20.23
C LYS A 114 -1.41 2.01 20.22
N ILE A 115 -0.16 2.41 19.98
CA ILE A 115 1.00 1.51 19.97
C ILE A 115 1.23 0.93 21.38
N ILE A 116 1.25 1.79 22.41
CA ILE A 116 1.41 1.37 23.81
C ILE A 116 0.26 0.44 24.22
N GLY A 117 -0.98 0.77 23.89
CA GLY A 117 -2.13 -0.08 24.21
C GLY A 117 -2.03 -1.49 23.61
N GLN A 118 -1.57 -1.58 22.35
CA GLN A 118 -1.31 -2.87 21.71
C GLN A 118 -0.23 -3.66 22.45
N TYR A 119 0.91 -3.06 22.79
CA TYR A 119 1.97 -3.76 23.51
C TYR A 119 1.53 -4.22 24.90
N VAL A 120 0.82 -3.36 25.65
CA VAL A 120 0.28 -3.74 26.97
C VAL A 120 -0.65 -4.94 26.86
N PHE A 121 -1.51 -4.98 25.84
CA PHE A 121 -2.39 -6.12 25.59
C PHE A 121 -1.60 -7.42 25.37
N TRP A 122 -0.56 -7.40 24.53
CA TRP A 122 0.27 -8.58 24.26
C TRP A 122 1.07 -9.02 25.48
N PHE A 123 1.71 -8.09 26.20
CA PHE A 123 2.47 -8.42 27.41
C PHE A 123 1.56 -8.94 28.54
N ALA A 124 0.37 -8.37 28.71
CA ALA A 124 -0.60 -8.86 29.69
C ALA A 124 -1.12 -10.26 29.30
N SER A 125 -1.45 -10.48 28.03
CA SER A 125 -1.87 -11.80 27.53
C SER A 125 -0.77 -12.84 27.74
N PHE A 126 0.48 -12.51 27.41
CA PHE A 126 1.62 -13.40 27.60
C PHE A 126 1.86 -13.69 29.09
N TYR A 127 1.71 -12.69 29.96
CA TYR A 127 1.82 -12.89 31.41
C TYR A 127 0.74 -13.83 31.95
N VAL A 128 -0.52 -13.66 31.52
CA VAL A 128 -1.63 -14.55 31.91
C VAL A 128 -1.38 -15.98 31.41
N GLN A 129 -0.94 -16.14 30.15
CA GLN A 129 -0.58 -17.45 29.60
C GLN A 129 0.57 -18.10 30.37
N TYR A 130 1.61 -17.35 30.72
CA TYR A 130 2.73 -17.83 31.52
C TYR A 130 2.30 -18.29 32.92
N GLN A 131 1.41 -17.53 33.59
CA GLN A 131 0.84 -17.91 34.89
C GLN A 131 0.05 -19.22 34.78
N VAL A 132 -0.80 -19.38 33.76
CA VAL A 132 -1.56 -20.62 33.54
C VAL A 132 -0.63 -21.80 33.24
N PHE A 133 0.44 -21.59 32.45
CA PHE A 133 1.39 -22.65 32.09
C PHE A 133 2.34 -23.04 33.24
N THR A 134 2.59 -22.14 34.19
CA THR A 134 3.43 -22.42 35.36
C THR A 134 2.60 -22.99 36.53
N PHE A 135 1.29 -22.73 36.54
CA PHE A 135 0.35 -23.26 37.53
C PHE A 135 -0.10 -24.69 37.19
N PHE A 136 -0.12 -25.06 35.90
CA PHE A 136 -0.23 -26.45 35.42
C PHE A 136 1.12 -27.16 35.43
#